data_AF-A0A2V6CH40-F1
#
_entry.id   AF-A0A2V6CH40-F1
#
_cell.length_a   1.000
_cell.length_b   1.000
_cell.length_c   1.000
_cell.angle_alpha   90.00
_cell.angle_beta   90.00
_cell.angle_gamma   90.00
#
_symmetry.space_group_name_H-M   'P 1'
#
loop_
_entity.id
_entity.type
_entity.pdbx_description
1 polymer ?
#
loop_
_entity_poly.entity_id
_entity_poly.type
_entity_poly.pdbx_seq_one_letter_code
_entity_poly.pdbx_strand_id
1 'polypeptide(L)'
;MNNKNSHSSSLDHGVTRRKFIGTAAGGSAALLTGGLASLLKPTASAAGFDFVEATIPQLQAAMASGALTSAGLTMGYIKRIQSLNPTLHAVIEVNPNAVAIATALDNERRAGNVRGPLHGIPLLVKDNIATKDNMQTTAGSLAIYGSQVPADAPLIQKLRAAGAIILGKANLGEWANFRDDEAETYPLAVGWSARGGSTNNAYDLSYTSWGSSSGSGAGAAANLCAAAVGTETDGSITGPSAVEN
;
A
#
# COMPACT_ATOMS: atom_id res chain seq x y z
N MET A 1 -38.06 12.10 -43.76
CA MET A 1 -37.03 12.23 -44.81
C MET A 1 -35.66 12.46 -44.17
N ASN A 2 -34.83 11.42 -44.27
CA ASN A 2 -33.36 11.42 -44.47
C ASN A 2 -32.46 12.17 -43.47
N ASN A 3 -31.64 11.56 -42.60
CA ASN A 3 -30.63 10.47 -42.70
C ASN A 3 -29.20 10.96 -43.04
N LYS A 4 -28.22 10.48 -42.23
CA LYS A 4 -26.74 10.45 -42.36
C LYS A 4 -25.95 11.73 -42.02
N ASN A 5 -24.76 11.71 -41.40
CA ASN A 5 -23.83 10.69 -40.87
C ASN A 5 -22.80 11.44 -40.00
N SER A 6 -22.55 11.04 -38.75
CA SER A 6 -21.37 10.31 -38.25
C SER A 6 -19.97 10.81 -38.68
N HIS A 7 -19.27 11.47 -37.75
CA HIS A 7 -17.82 11.29 -37.54
C HIS A 7 -17.50 11.41 -36.04
N SER A 8 -17.58 10.27 -35.35
CA SER A 8 -16.93 10.07 -34.04
C SER A 8 -15.45 9.81 -34.31
N SER A 9 -14.59 10.73 -33.89
CA SER A 9 -13.17 10.45 -33.71
C SER A 9 -12.96 9.98 -32.29
N SER A 10 -12.93 8.65 -32.11
CA SER A 10 -12.49 8.03 -30.88
C SER A 10 -10.98 8.24 -30.72
N LEU A 11 -10.59 9.31 -30.02
CA LEU A 11 -9.26 9.43 -29.47
C LEU A 11 -9.13 8.43 -28.32
N ASP A 12 -8.58 7.25 -28.64
CA ASP A 12 -8.18 6.24 -27.67
C ASP A 12 -7.02 6.80 -26.83
N HIS A 13 -7.32 7.34 -25.65
CA HIS A 13 -6.33 7.77 -24.65
C HIS A 13 -5.94 6.61 -23.73
N GLY A 14 -5.62 5.46 -24.32
CA GLY A 14 -5.21 4.25 -23.62
C GLY A 14 -3.70 4.19 -23.33
N VAL A 15 -3.15 5.17 -22.60
CA VAL A 15 -1.91 4.93 -21.84
C VAL A 15 -2.33 4.40 -20.47
N THR A 16 -2.31 3.09 -20.32
CA THR A 16 -2.54 2.44 -19.03
C THR A 16 -1.20 2.22 -18.32
N ARG A 17 -1.20 2.16 -16.97
CA ARG A 17 -0.02 1.85 -16.12
C ARG A 17 0.87 0.71 -16.66
N ARG A 18 0.25 -0.27 -17.35
CA ARG A 18 0.93 -1.40 -18.04
C ARG A 18 1.88 -0.99 -19.16
N LYS A 19 1.59 0.07 -19.92
CA LYS A 19 2.41 0.45 -21.08
C LYS A 19 3.70 1.15 -20.66
N PHE A 20 3.67 2.01 -19.64
CA PHE A 20 4.82 2.84 -19.27
C PHE A 20 6.00 2.02 -18.72
N ILE A 21 5.75 1.01 -17.88
CA ILE A 21 6.80 0.11 -17.37
C ILE A 21 7.28 -0.87 -18.46
N GLY A 22 6.43 -1.21 -19.44
CA GLY A 22 6.79 -2.11 -20.54
C GLY A 22 7.68 -1.50 -21.62
N THR A 23 7.61 -0.18 -21.85
CA THR A 23 8.38 0.49 -22.92
C THR A 23 9.73 1.09 -22.52
N ALA A 24 10.07 1.15 -21.23
CA ALA A 24 11.38 1.65 -20.79
C ALA A 24 12.55 0.65 -20.99
N ALA A 25 12.30 -0.54 -21.57
CA ALA A 25 13.33 -1.53 -21.92
C ALA A 25 13.82 -1.42 -23.39
N GLY A 26 13.29 -0.48 -24.17
CA GLY A 26 13.59 -0.35 -25.60
C GLY A 26 14.52 0.80 -25.93
N GLY A 27 15.75 0.81 -25.43
CA GLY A 27 16.70 1.87 -25.81
C GLY A 27 18.04 1.88 -25.08
N SER A 28 18.83 0.81 -25.21
CA SER A 28 20.30 0.85 -25.38
C SER A 28 20.87 -0.56 -25.16
N ALA A 29 21.19 -1.24 -26.25
CA ALA A 29 21.94 -2.48 -26.24
C ALA A 29 23.44 -2.17 -26.06
N ALA A 30 24.03 -2.54 -24.94
CA ALA A 30 25.47 -2.74 -24.79
C ALA A 30 25.76 -3.83 -23.74
N LEU A 31 25.91 -5.06 -24.25
CA LEU A 31 26.77 -6.15 -23.76
C LEU A 31 26.96 -6.31 -22.24
N LEU A 32 26.04 -7.03 -21.60
CA LEU A 32 26.35 -7.95 -20.50
C LEU A 32 25.58 -9.24 -20.74
N THR A 33 26.25 -10.22 -21.35
CA THR A 33 25.75 -11.59 -21.49
C THR A 33 25.71 -12.23 -20.11
N GLY A 34 24.58 -12.09 -19.42
CA GLY A 34 24.28 -12.76 -18.16
C GLY A 34 23.88 -11.79 -17.05
N GLY A 35 22.60 -11.83 -16.68
CA GLY A 35 22.15 -11.33 -15.37
C GLY A 35 21.56 -9.92 -15.36
N LEU A 36 20.31 -9.78 -15.83
CA LEU A 36 19.38 -8.73 -15.37
C LEU A 36 17.92 -9.21 -15.45
N ALA A 37 17.59 -10.11 -16.38
CA ALA A 37 16.28 -10.77 -16.42
C ALA A 37 15.97 -11.62 -15.16
N SER A 38 17.01 -12.06 -14.42
CA SER A 38 16.83 -12.82 -13.17
C SER A 38 16.46 -11.94 -11.96
N LEU A 39 16.54 -10.61 -12.07
CA LEU A 39 16.19 -9.68 -10.98
C LEU A 39 14.70 -9.32 -10.96
N LEU A 40 13.96 -9.67 -12.02
CA LEU A 40 12.53 -9.42 -12.18
C LEU A 40 11.71 -10.71 -12.14
N LYS A 41 12.14 -11.72 -11.37
CA LYS A 41 11.21 -12.80 -11.02
C LYS A 41 10.07 -12.17 -10.21
N PRO A 42 8.80 -12.29 -10.62
CA PRO A 42 7.69 -11.81 -9.82
C PRO A 42 7.65 -12.66 -8.56
N THR A 43 8.18 -12.12 -7.46
CA THR A 43 8.12 -12.74 -6.13
C THR A 43 6.75 -12.57 -5.48
N ALA A 44 5.80 -11.96 -6.19
CA ALA A 44 4.44 -11.72 -5.72
C ALA A 44 3.46 -12.85 -6.10
N SER A 45 3.90 -14.10 -5.94
CA SER A 45 3.01 -15.26 -6.03
C SER A 45 2.79 -15.83 -4.64
N ALA A 46 1.57 -15.71 -4.13
CA ALA A 46 1.13 -16.43 -2.94
C ALA A 46 0.41 -17.70 -3.41
N ALA A 47 1.02 -18.87 -3.18
CA ALA A 47 0.46 -20.17 -3.57
C ALA A 47 0.08 -20.29 -5.07
N GLY A 48 0.79 -19.60 -5.97
CA GLY A 48 0.51 -19.63 -7.42
C GLY A 48 -0.45 -18.54 -7.90
N PHE A 49 -1.10 -17.79 -7.00
CA PHE A 49 -1.94 -16.65 -7.36
C PHE A 49 -1.11 -15.36 -7.39
N ASP A 50 -1.22 -14.61 -8.49
CA ASP A 50 -0.63 -13.27 -8.62
C ASP A 50 -1.58 -12.23 -8.03
N PHE A 51 -1.21 -11.66 -6.89
CA PHE A 51 -2.01 -10.67 -6.18
C PHE A 51 -1.67 -9.22 -6.55
N VAL A 52 -0.69 -9.00 -7.45
CA VAL A 52 -0.32 -7.66 -7.91
C VAL A 52 -1.46 -7.09 -8.76
N GLU A 53 -1.89 -5.87 -8.46
CA GLU A 53 -3.06 -5.19 -9.04
C GLU A 53 -4.40 -5.94 -8.85
N ALA A 54 -4.45 -6.98 -8.02
CA ALA A 54 -5.70 -7.69 -7.74
C ALA A 54 -6.61 -6.83 -6.84
N THR A 55 -7.85 -6.62 -7.30
CA THR A 55 -8.86 -5.89 -6.52
C THR A 55 -9.33 -6.72 -5.32
N ILE A 56 -9.85 -6.05 -4.29
CA ILE A 56 -10.42 -6.73 -3.10
C ILE A 56 -11.47 -7.80 -3.49
N PRO A 57 -12.42 -7.56 -4.42
CA PRO A 57 -13.32 -8.61 -4.87
C PRO A 57 -12.63 -9.83 -5.51
N GLN A 58 -11.57 -9.63 -6.29
CA GLN A 58 -10.79 -10.73 -6.88
C GLN A 58 -10.04 -11.53 -5.81
N LEU A 59 -9.45 -10.84 -4.83
CA LEU A 59 -8.79 -11.48 -3.68
C LEU A 59 -9.80 -12.30 -2.85
N GLN A 60 -11.00 -11.76 -2.62
CA GLN A 60 -12.08 -12.49 -1.95
C GLN A 60 -12.52 -13.73 -2.73
N ALA A 61 -12.69 -13.61 -4.06
CA ALA A 61 -13.05 -14.74 -4.91
C ALA A 61 -11.97 -15.84 -4.88
N ALA A 62 -10.69 -15.47 -4.93
CA ALA A 62 -9.58 -16.40 -4.82
C ALA A 62 -9.51 -17.09 -3.46
N MET A 63 -9.79 -16.37 -2.37
CA MET A 63 -9.88 -16.96 -1.03
C MET A 63 -11.10 -17.87 -0.86
N ALA A 64 -12.24 -17.52 -1.48
CA ALA A 64 -13.44 -18.34 -1.44
C ALA A 64 -13.30 -19.65 -2.23
N SER A 65 -12.55 -19.63 -3.34
CA SER A 65 -12.28 -20.84 -4.15
C SER A 65 -11.16 -21.72 -3.59
N GLY A 66 -10.44 -21.26 -2.57
CA GLY A 66 -9.28 -21.94 -2.00
C GLY A 66 -7.99 -21.78 -2.83
N ALA A 67 -8.01 -20.98 -3.90
CA ALA A 67 -6.82 -20.67 -4.70
C ALA A 67 -5.81 -19.80 -3.94
N LEU A 68 -6.29 -19.07 -2.92
CA LEU A 68 -5.49 -18.21 -2.06
C LEU A 68 -5.96 -18.38 -0.61
N THR A 69 -5.07 -18.20 0.36
CA THR A 69 -5.43 -18.06 1.78
C THR A 69 -5.09 -16.66 2.26
N SER A 70 -5.77 -16.18 3.30
CA SER A 70 -5.46 -14.90 3.92
C SER A 70 -4.03 -14.89 4.45
N ALA A 71 -3.59 -15.97 5.12
CA ALA A 71 -2.22 -16.11 5.60
C ALA A 71 -1.20 -16.08 4.44
N GLY A 72 -1.51 -16.74 3.32
CA GLY A 72 -0.69 -16.71 2.11
C GLY A 72 -0.58 -15.31 1.51
N LEU A 73 -1.69 -14.60 1.40
CA LEU A 73 -1.76 -13.22 0.91
C LEU A 73 -0.97 -12.25 1.83
N THR A 74 -1.20 -12.32 3.14
CA THR A 74 -0.48 -11.51 4.14
C THR A 74 1.02 -11.77 4.08
N MET A 75 1.45 -13.03 3.99
CA MET A 75 2.87 -13.37 3.84
C MET A 75 3.44 -12.84 2.51
N GLY A 76 2.66 -12.88 1.43
CA GLY A 76 3.02 -12.28 0.14
C GLY A 76 3.32 -10.79 0.25
N TYR A 77 2.45 -10.01 0.88
CA TYR A 77 2.68 -8.59 1.11
C TYR A 77 3.87 -8.32 2.04
N ILE A 78 4.05 -9.09 3.14
CA ILE A 78 5.21 -8.93 4.03
C ILE A 78 6.52 -9.13 3.27
N LYS A 79 6.62 -10.17 2.43
CA LYS A 79 7.81 -10.41 1.59
C LYS A 79 8.07 -9.25 0.64
N ARG A 80 7.02 -8.69 0.06
CA ARG A 80 7.13 -7.54 -0.84
C ARG A 80 7.56 -6.28 -0.10
N ILE A 81 7.04 -6.04 1.10
CA ILE A 81 7.50 -4.97 2.02
C ILE A 81 9.00 -5.16 2.30
N GLN A 82 9.44 -6.35 2.68
CA GLN A 82 10.86 -6.62 2.95
C GLN A 82 11.76 -6.32 1.74
N SER A 83 11.26 -6.56 0.51
CA SER A 83 12.03 -6.32 -0.71
C SER A 83 12.06 -4.87 -1.18
N LEU A 84 10.97 -4.12 -1.04
CA LEU A 84 10.81 -2.80 -1.66
C LEU A 84 10.88 -1.65 -0.66
N ASN A 85 10.47 -1.88 0.59
CA ASN A 85 10.40 -0.85 1.61
C ASN A 85 11.76 -0.27 2.03
N PRO A 86 12.90 -0.99 1.95
CA PRO A 86 14.21 -0.36 2.17
C PRO A 86 14.53 0.79 1.20
N THR A 87 13.85 0.82 0.04
CA THR A 87 13.99 1.89 -0.95
C THR A 87 12.84 2.90 -0.85
N LEU A 88 11.61 2.43 -0.60
CA LEU A 88 10.42 3.28 -0.62
C LEU A 88 10.12 3.96 0.72
N HIS A 89 10.52 3.37 1.85
CA HIS A 89 10.20 3.85 3.20
C HIS A 89 8.70 4.12 3.46
N ALA A 90 7.82 3.42 2.75
CA ALA A 90 6.37 3.59 2.84
C ALA A 90 5.74 2.95 4.09
N VAL A 91 6.37 1.91 4.63
CA VAL A 91 5.91 1.16 5.81
C VAL A 91 6.87 1.41 6.96
N ILE A 92 6.40 2.09 8.00
CA ILE A 92 7.22 2.42 9.16
C ILE A 92 7.32 1.26 10.16
N GLU A 93 6.32 0.38 10.19
CA GLU A 93 6.30 -0.79 11.06
C GLU A 93 5.36 -1.87 10.51
N VAL A 94 5.78 -3.13 10.52
CA VAL A 94 4.93 -4.27 10.14
C VAL A 94 4.36 -4.89 11.42
N ASN A 95 3.09 -5.28 11.40
CA ASN A 95 2.46 -5.95 12.53
C ASN A 95 3.07 -7.35 12.71
N PRO A 96 3.77 -7.64 13.83
CA PRO A 96 4.41 -8.93 14.03
C PRO A 96 3.39 -10.07 14.14
N ASN A 97 2.12 -9.76 14.41
CA ASN A 97 1.05 -10.75 14.54
C ASN A 97 0.19 -10.89 13.27
N ALA A 98 0.47 -10.15 12.19
CA ALA A 98 -0.37 -10.13 10.98
C ALA A 98 -0.69 -11.53 10.42
N VAL A 99 0.33 -12.40 10.31
CA VAL A 99 0.17 -13.76 9.77
C VAL A 99 -0.66 -14.65 10.70
N ALA A 100 -0.50 -14.50 12.01
CA ALA A 100 -1.28 -15.26 12.99
C ALA A 100 -2.76 -14.84 12.95
N ILE A 101 -3.02 -13.54 12.84
CA ILE A 101 -4.38 -13.00 12.65
C ILE A 101 -4.99 -13.52 11.34
N ALA A 102 -4.22 -13.50 10.25
CA ALA A 102 -4.65 -14.02 8.96
C ALA A 102 -5.01 -15.51 9.01
N THR A 103 -4.21 -16.30 9.72
CA THR A 103 -4.46 -17.74 9.94
C THR A 103 -5.75 -17.98 10.72
N ALA A 104 -6.05 -17.14 11.72
CA ALA A 104 -7.32 -17.21 12.45
C ALA A 104 -8.52 -16.90 11.53
N LEU A 105 -8.40 -15.90 10.65
CA LEU A 105 -9.44 -15.57 9.67
C LEU A 105 -9.62 -16.67 8.61
N ASP A 106 -8.56 -17.38 8.22
CA ASP A 106 -8.66 -18.57 7.38
C ASP A 106 -9.44 -19.70 8.11
N ASN A 107 -9.21 -19.88 9.41
CA ASN A 107 -9.97 -20.86 10.21
C ASN A 107 -11.46 -20.51 10.28
N GLU A 108 -11.79 -19.23 10.49
CA GLU A 108 -13.17 -18.76 10.48
C GLU A 108 -13.83 -19.01 9.13
N ARG A 109 -13.14 -18.70 8.02
CA ARG A 109 -13.64 -18.98 6.67
C ARG A 109 -13.92 -20.47 6.47
N ARG A 110 -13.00 -21.35 6.90
CA ARG A 110 -13.20 -22.81 6.83
C ARG A 110 -14.37 -23.31 7.67
N ALA A 111 -14.67 -22.62 8.77
CA ALA A 111 -15.83 -22.89 9.62
C ALA A 111 -17.13 -22.26 9.08
N GLY A 112 -17.11 -21.61 7.91
CA GLY A 112 -18.28 -20.94 7.32
C GLY A 112 -18.57 -19.54 7.88
N ASN A 113 -17.70 -19.00 8.73
CA ASN A 113 -17.86 -17.71 9.39
C ASN A 113 -17.11 -16.60 8.64
N VAL A 114 -17.69 -16.10 7.55
CA VAL A 114 -17.12 -14.98 6.78
C VAL A 114 -17.75 -13.66 7.26
N ARG A 115 -16.91 -12.74 7.73
CA ARG A 115 -17.34 -11.46 8.34
C ARG A 115 -17.77 -10.38 7.34
N GLY A 116 -17.51 -10.58 6.05
CA GLY A 116 -17.88 -9.65 4.97
C GLY A 116 -16.79 -9.48 3.92
N PRO A 117 -16.90 -8.43 3.07
CA PRO A 117 -15.99 -8.21 1.94
C PRO A 117 -14.52 -7.98 2.32
N LEU A 118 -14.23 -7.62 3.57
CA LEU A 118 -12.87 -7.40 4.06
C LEU A 118 -12.28 -8.60 4.81
N HIS A 119 -13.00 -9.73 4.90
CA HIS A 119 -12.55 -10.90 5.65
C HIS A 119 -11.23 -11.45 5.11
N GLY A 120 -10.15 -11.31 5.88
CA GLY A 120 -8.81 -11.75 5.52
C GLY A 120 -8.03 -10.79 4.62
N ILE A 121 -8.47 -9.55 4.44
CA ILE A 121 -7.80 -8.55 3.59
C ILE A 121 -6.76 -7.75 4.40
N PRO A 122 -5.47 -7.76 4.01
CA PRO A 122 -4.43 -7.00 4.69
C PRO A 122 -4.36 -5.53 4.22
N LEU A 123 -4.41 -4.62 5.19
CA LEU A 123 -4.43 -3.17 5.00
C LEU A 123 -3.27 -2.50 5.74
N LEU A 124 -2.69 -1.46 5.15
CA LEU A 124 -1.85 -0.51 5.88
C LEU A 124 -2.72 0.59 6.51
N VAL A 125 -2.30 1.11 7.65
CA VAL A 125 -2.94 2.26 8.29
C VAL A 125 -1.90 3.31 8.64
N LYS A 126 -2.16 4.58 8.37
CA LYS A 126 -1.22 5.67 8.70
C LYS A 126 -0.84 5.67 10.18
N ASP A 127 0.43 5.95 10.49
CA ASP A 127 1.00 5.84 11.85
C ASP A 127 0.49 6.87 12.87
N ASN A 128 -0.40 7.79 12.46
CA ASN A 128 -1.17 8.63 13.37
C ASN A 128 -2.54 8.02 13.78
N ILE A 129 -2.86 6.81 13.31
CA ILE A 129 -4.08 6.08 13.66
C ILE A 129 -3.78 5.04 14.73
N ALA A 130 -4.40 5.21 15.90
CA ALA A 130 -4.21 4.33 17.06
C ALA A 130 -4.63 2.88 16.75
N THR A 131 -3.70 1.95 16.97
CA THR A 131 -4.01 0.51 16.99
C THR A 131 -3.39 -0.12 18.24
N LYS A 132 -4.17 -0.92 18.97
CA LYS A 132 -3.74 -1.65 20.16
C LYS A 132 -3.14 -3.01 19.78
N ASP A 133 -2.23 -2.99 18.80
CA ASP A 133 -1.41 -4.14 18.41
C ASP A 133 -0.03 -4.03 19.08
N ASN A 134 0.83 -5.02 18.83
CA ASN A 134 2.25 -4.95 19.16
C ASN A 134 3.01 -4.08 18.13
N MET A 135 2.51 -2.86 17.92
CA MET A 135 3.08 -1.82 17.06
C MET A 135 2.96 -0.46 17.74
N GLN A 136 3.75 0.50 17.31
CA GLN A 136 3.71 1.87 17.81
C GLN A 136 2.68 2.71 17.03
N THR A 137 2.23 3.82 17.63
CA THR A 137 1.47 4.87 16.93
C THR A 137 2.15 6.19 17.26
N THR A 138 3.00 6.68 16.35
CA THR A 138 3.97 7.73 16.67
C THR A 138 3.79 9.01 15.90
N ALA A 139 2.84 9.06 14.94
CA ALA A 139 2.76 10.15 13.97
C ALA A 139 4.13 10.46 13.31
N GLY A 140 4.97 9.42 13.15
CA GLY A 140 6.32 9.53 12.62
C GLY A 140 7.39 10.05 13.60
N SER A 141 7.00 10.45 14.81
CA SER A 141 7.90 11.13 15.75
C SER A 141 8.61 10.20 16.73
N LEU A 142 9.91 10.39 16.89
CA LEU A 142 10.70 9.72 17.94
C LEU A 142 10.31 10.16 19.36
N ALA A 143 9.68 11.34 19.51
CA ALA A 143 9.31 11.88 20.83
C ALA A 143 8.25 11.05 21.57
N ILE A 144 7.40 10.34 20.82
CA ILE A 144 6.35 9.47 21.38
C ILE A 144 6.58 7.99 21.01
N TYR A 145 7.79 7.64 20.58
CA TYR A 145 8.18 6.24 20.43
C TYR A 145 8.15 5.54 21.80
N GLY A 146 7.52 4.37 21.86
CA GLY A 146 7.28 3.65 23.11
C GLY A 146 5.98 4.04 23.84
N SER A 147 5.27 5.08 23.35
CA SER A 147 3.96 5.44 23.88
C SER A 147 2.92 4.36 23.59
N GLN A 148 2.07 4.06 24.58
CA GLN A 148 1.00 3.09 24.43
C GLN A 148 -0.34 3.78 24.24
N VAL A 149 -1.03 3.43 23.15
CA VAL A 149 -2.40 3.88 22.94
C VAL A 149 -3.34 3.12 23.90
N PRO A 150 -4.36 3.78 24.47
CA PRO A 150 -5.27 3.12 25.41
C PRO A 150 -6.20 2.10 24.72
N ALA A 151 -6.54 2.35 23.45
CA ALA A 151 -7.47 1.56 22.65
C ALA A 151 -7.21 1.70 21.14
N ASP A 152 -7.78 0.78 20.36
CA ASP A 152 -7.94 0.96 18.91
C ASP A 152 -8.79 2.21 18.62
N ALA A 153 -8.43 2.96 17.57
CA ALA A 153 -9.32 3.98 17.03
C ALA A 153 -10.66 3.35 16.56
N PRO A 154 -11.79 4.06 16.62
CA PRO A 154 -13.10 3.50 16.25
C PRO A 154 -13.15 2.89 14.84
N LEU A 155 -12.43 3.47 13.87
CA LEU A 155 -12.36 2.92 12.51
C LEU A 155 -11.64 1.57 12.48
N ILE A 156 -10.60 1.38 13.31
CA ILE A 156 -9.85 0.13 13.40
C ILE A 156 -10.72 -0.97 13.98
N GLN A 157 -11.52 -0.66 15.01
CA GLN A 157 -12.50 -1.59 15.56
C GLN A 157 -13.49 -2.07 14.49
N LYS A 158 -14.00 -1.15 13.65
CA LYS A 158 -14.89 -1.49 12.53
C LYS A 158 -14.19 -2.33 11.46
N LEU A 159 -12.95 -2.02 11.10
CA LEU A 159 -12.16 -2.81 10.15
C LEU A 159 -11.93 -4.24 10.66
N ARG A 160 -11.57 -4.41 11.93
CA ARG A 160 -11.42 -5.74 12.56
C ARG A 160 -12.75 -6.50 12.64
N ALA A 161 -13.85 -5.81 12.95
CA ALA A 161 -15.18 -6.41 12.95
C ALA A 161 -15.56 -6.92 11.55
N ALA A 162 -15.16 -6.21 10.48
CA ALA A 162 -15.32 -6.65 9.09
C ALA A 162 -14.31 -7.73 8.65
N GLY A 163 -13.38 -8.14 9.53
CA GLY A 163 -12.37 -9.16 9.27
C GLY A 163 -11.13 -8.67 8.53
N ALA A 164 -10.88 -7.36 8.45
CA ALA A 164 -9.65 -6.84 7.89
C ALA A 164 -8.44 -7.09 8.81
N ILE A 165 -7.26 -7.24 8.22
CA ILE A 165 -5.99 -7.39 8.93
C ILE A 165 -5.26 -6.07 8.88
N ILE A 166 -4.88 -5.54 10.03
CA ILE A 166 -3.94 -4.42 10.09
C ILE A 166 -2.54 -4.98 9.86
N LEU A 167 -2.07 -4.89 8.61
CA LEU A 167 -0.78 -5.42 8.16
C LEU A 167 0.40 -4.69 8.80
N GLY A 168 0.25 -3.39 9.01
CA GLY A 168 1.32 -2.53 9.48
C GLY A 168 0.91 -1.07 9.49
N LYS A 169 1.86 -0.24 9.89
CA LYS A 169 1.78 1.21 9.91
C LYS A 169 2.44 1.79 8.66
N ALA A 170 1.71 2.64 7.96
CA ALA A 170 2.26 3.44 6.88
C ALA A 170 2.99 4.67 7.44
N ASN A 171 4.16 4.98 6.87
CA ASN A 171 4.88 6.20 7.16
C ASN A 171 4.06 7.43 6.73
N LEU A 172 4.43 8.58 7.28
CA LEU A 172 3.80 9.87 7.03
C LEU A 172 4.85 10.96 7.08
N GLY A 173 4.51 12.14 6.55
CA GLY A 173 5.21 13.34 6.99
C GLY A 173 4.89 13.64 8.46
N GLU A 174 5.94 13.93 9.23
CA GLU A 174 5.90 13.97 10.70
C GLU A 174 4.82 14.92 11.24
N TRP A 175 4.10 14.50 12.28
CA TRP A 175 2.97 15.26 12.83
C TRP A 175 1.91 15.67 11.80
N ALA A 176 1.74 14.84 10.78
CA ALA A 176 0.84 15.11 9.66
C ALA A 176 1.14 16.43 8.93
N ASN A 177 2.42 16.80 8.82
CA ASN A 177 2.95 18.02 8.21
C ASN A 177 2.54 19.30 8.93
N PHE A 178 2.26 19.20 10.23
CA PHE A 178 1.87 20.33 11.07
C PHE A 178 2.90 20.58 12.18
N ARG A 179 4.19 20.52 11.81
CA ARG A 179 5.33 20.67 12.72
C ARG A 179 6.08 21.99 12.53
N ASP A 180 6.23 22.41 11.28
CA ASP A 180 6.93 23.61 10.85
C ASP A 180 6.37 24.05 9.47
N ASP A 181 7.05 24.97 8.80
CA ASP A 181 6.73 25.41 7.43
C ASP A 181 7.29 24.45 6.35
N GLU A 182 7.45 23.15 6.65
CA GLU A 182 8.09 22.11 5.82
C GLU A 182 7.64 22.14 4.37
N ALA A 183 6.33 22.24 4.14
CA ALA A 183 5.79 22.19 2.79
C ALA A 183 6.19 23.40 1.94
N GLU A 184 6.49 24.54 2.59
CA GLU A 184 6.91 25.77 1.94
C GLU A 184 8.44 25.84 1.82
N THR A 185 9.17 25.45 2.88
CA THR A 185 10.63 25.55 2.96
C THR A 185 11.36 24.35 2.34
N TYR A 186 10.80 23.14 2.47
CA TYR A 186 11.39 21.87 2.04
C TYR A 186 10.37 20.96 1.33
N PRO A 187 9.92 21.32 0.12
CA PRO A 187 8.84 20.61 -0.58
C PRO A 187 9.15 19.14 -0.91
N LEU A 188 10.42 18.71 -0.83
CA LEU A 188 10.82 17.31 -0.99
C LEU A 188 10.75 16.50 0.32
N ALA A 189 10.62 17.15 1.48
CA ALA A 189 10.56 16.51 2.81
C ALA A 189 9.13 16.20 3.28
N VAL A 190 8.10 16.53 2.50
CA VAL A 190 6.66 16.41 2.83
C VAL A 190 6.21 14.99 3.25
N GLY A 191 6.98 13.96 2.89
CA GLY A 191 6.77 12.55 3.25
C GLY A 191 7.79 11.98 4.24
N TRP A 192 8.60 12.82 4.88
CA TRP A 192 9.65 12.44 5.82
C TRP A 192 9.15 12.41 7.27
N SER A 193 9.64 11.44 8.04
CA SER A 193 9.55 11.49 9.50
C SER A 193 10.84 11.04 10.17
N ALA A 194 11.09 11.51 11.39
CA ALA A 194 12.30 11.15 12.12
C ALA A 194 12.42 9.64 12.36
N ARG A 195 11.28 8.96 12.55
CA ARG A 195 11.25 7.51 12.75
C ARG A 195 11.25 6.72 11.44
N GLY A 196 10.53 7.17 10.42
CA GLY A 196 10.30 6.41 9.19
C GLY A 196 11.24 6.74 8.03
N GLY A 197 11.95 7.86 8.10
CA GLY A 197 12.74 8.39 6.99
C GLY A 197 11.87 9.01 5.89
N SER A 198 12.49 9.30 4.74
CA SER A 198 11.82 9.89 3.58
C SER A 198 11.05 8.85 2.78
N THR A 199 9.73 8.95 2.74
CA THR A 199 8.93 8.13 1.81
C THR A 199 9.14 8.59 0.37
N ASN A 200 9.61 7.69 -0.49
CA ASN A 200 9.91 7.97 -1.88
C ASN A 200 8.77 7.51 -2.78
N ASN A 201 8.54 8.25 -3.87
CA ASN A 201 7.48 7.96 -4.83
C ASN A 201 7.70 6.60 -5.51
N ALA A 202 6.62 5.82 -5.66
CA ALA A 202 6.71 4.46 -6.18
C ALA A 202 7.04 4.38 -7.68
N TYR A 203 6.83 5.47 -8.42
CA TYR A 203 7.09 5.59 -9.86
C TYR A 203 8.42 6.28 -10.18
N ASP A 204 8.83 7.24 -9.35
CA ASP A 204 10.12 7.94 -9.50
C ASP A 204 10.76 8.18 -8.13
N LEU A 205 11.80 7.38 -7.83
CA LEU A 205 12.51 7.43 -6.55
C LEU A 205 13.23 8.77 -6.27
N SER A 206 13.33 9.66 -7.26
CA SER A 206 13.87 11.02 -7.07
C SER A 206 12.83 12.03 -6.55
N TYR A 207 11.55 11.65 -6.50
CA TYR A 207 10.45 12.47 -6.00
C TYR A 207 9.91 11.98 -4.66
N THR A 208 9.31 12.90 -3.91
CA THR A 208 8.54 12.60 -2.70
C THR A 208 7.18 12.01 -3.04
N SER A 209 6.66 11.14 -2.16
CA SER A 209 5.26 10.64 -2.22
C SER A 209 4.20 11.67 -1.81
N TRP A 210 4.58 12.95 -1.75
CA TRP A 210 3.81 14.02 -1.13
C TRP A 210 3.44 13.67 0.32
N GLY A 211 2.42 14.32 0.89
CA GLY A 211 2.03 14.01 2.26
C GLY A 211 0.75 14.71 2.69
N SER A 212 0.32 14.51 3.92
CA SER A 212 1.05 13.73 4.93
C SER A 212 0.81 12.21 4.87
N SER A 213 -0.18 11.68 4.12
CA SER A 213 -0.39 10.21 4.02
C SER A 213 0.55 9.55 2.99
N SER A 214 1.83 9.93 3.01
CA SER A 214 2.86 9.52 2.05
C SER A 214 2.95 8.00 1.91
N GLY A 215 3.19 7.29 3.02
CA GLY A 215 3.33 5.84 3.04
C GLY A 215 2.05 5.09 2.67
N SER A 216 0.87 5.67 2.94
CA SER A 216 -0.40 5.07 2.54
C SER A 216 -0.57 5.12 1.01
N GLY A 217 -0.22 6.24 0.38
CA GLY A 217 -0.23 6.39 -1.08
C GLY A 217 0.80 5.48 -1.75
N ALA A 218 2.07 5.63 -1.39
CA ALA A 218 3.18 4.86 -1.96
C ALA A 218 3.03 3.35 -1.69
N GLY A 219 2.58 2.97 -0.49
CA GLY A 219 2.35 1.58 -0.13
C GLY A 219 1.25 0.92 -0.96
N ALA A 220 0.16 1.64 -1.25
CA ALA A 220 -0.88 1.15 -2.14
C ALA A 220 -0.39 1.03 -3.59
N ALA A 221 0.27 2.07 -4.12
CA ALA A 221 0.78 2.09 -5.49
C ALA A 221 1.84 1.01 -5.75
N ALA A 222 2.74 0.78 -4.79
CA ALA A 222 3.76 -0.26 -4.89
C ALA A 222 3.24 -1.67 -4.56
N ASN A 223 1.93 -1.87 -4.37
CA ASN A 223 1.32 -3.15 -3.99
C ASN A 223 1.89 -3.73 -2.69
N LEU A 224 2.19 -2.90 -1.69
CA LEU A 224 2.65 -3.34 -0.37
C LEU A 224 1.48 -3.76 0.55
N CYS A 225 0.25 -3.48 0.13
CA CYS A 225 -1.00 -3.88 0.77
C CYS A 225 -2.12 -3.97 -0.26
N ALA A 226 -3.27 -4.54 0.13
CA ALA A 226 -4.46 -4.56 -0.73
C ALA A 226 -5.18 -3.20 -0.78
N ALA A 227 -5.13 -2.44 0.32
CA ALA A 227 -5.55 -1.05 0.40
C ALA A 227 -4.93 -0.40 1.66
N ALA A 228 -4.98 0.92 1.74
CA ALA A 228 -4.43 1.68 2.86
C ALA A 228 -5.42 2.71 3.39
N VAL A 229 -5.29 3.07 4.67
CA VAL A 229 -6.03 4.15 5.31
C VAL A 229 -5.11 5.35 5.53
N GLY A 230 -5.51 6.51 5.05
CA GLY A 230 -4.86 7.80 5.28
C GLY A 230 -5.70 8.74 6.15
N THR A 231 -5.16 9.92 6.44
CA THR A 231 -5.88 11.02 7.12
C THR A 231 -5.67 12.30 6.35
N GLU A 232 -6.72 13.13 6.25
CA GLU A 232 -6.65 14.42 5.56
C GLU A 232 -7.07 15.57 6.48
N THR A 233 -6.25 16.63 6.49
CA THR A 233 -6.61 17.96 6.98
C THR A 233 -6.88 18.85 5.78
N ASP A 234 -5.89 18.95 4.89
CA ASP A 234 -5.98 19.54 3.55
C ASP A 234 -4.98 18.80 2.64
N GLY A 235 -5.44 18.26 1.52
CA GLY A 235 -4.61 17.53 0.53
C GLY A 235 -3.91 16.25 0.98
N SER A 236 -3.92 15.91 2.28
CA SER A 236 -3.09 14.86 2.87
C SER A 236 -3.50 13.41 2.51
N ILE A 237 -4.64 13.19 1.85
CA ILE A 237 -5.01 11.93 1.19
C ILE A 237 -4.99 12.12 -0.33
N THR A 238 -5.63 13.17 -0.83
CA THR A 238 -5.81 13.41 -2.27
C THR A 238 -4.50 13.70 -2.99
N GLY A 239 -3.59 14.45 -2.37
CA GLY A 239 -2.26 14.76 -2.89
C GLY A 239 -1.37 13.53 -3.04
N PRO A 240 -1.08 12.75 -1.97
CA PRO A 240 -0.33 11.50 -2.09
C PRO A 240 -0.99 10.53 -3.06
N SER A 241 -2.33 10.46 -3.09
CA SER A 241 -3.03 9.59 -4.05
C SER A 241 -2.85 10.03 -5.50
N ALA A 242 -2.74 11.33 -5.77
CA ALA A 242 -2.59 11.86 -7.12
C ALA A 242 -1.18 11.64 -7.68
N VAL A 243 -0.14 11.80 -6.85
CA VAL A 243 1.26 11.62 -7.30
C VAL A 243 1.67 10.15 -7.41
N GLU A 244 0.89 9.25 -6.81
CA GLU A 244 1.11 7.79 -6.81
C GLU A 244 0.15 7.04 -7.76
N ASN A 245 -0.39 7.70 -8.79
CA ASN A 245 -1.39 7.13 -9.70
C ASN A 245 -0.89 6.96 -11.14
#